data_AF-A0A095ARD2-F1
#
_entry.id   AF-A0A095ARD2-F1
#
_cell.length_a   1.000
_cell.length_b   1.000
_cell.length_c   1.000
_cell.angle_alpha   90.00
_cell.angle_beta   90.00
_cell.angle_gamma   90.00
#
_symmetry.space_group_name_H-M   'P 1'
#
loop_
_entity.id
_entity.type
_entity.pdbx_description
1 polymer ?
#
loop_
_entity_poly.entity_id
_entity_poly.type
_entity_poly.pdbx_seq_one_letter_code
_entity_poly.pdbx_strand_id
1 'polypeptide(L)'
;MMRKDVQWRQEFRPDLTDCKNCHNQPGTHSLRQIGFDEAGRPIIYASFCQAISNRNMSNDAVTHLIYTIENAIKSMKSGVTQWVFVIDCTGMTTTSCHPRLGYECAKIMAVHYPERLGLAICVHPGPAFKVAWQAIKPFLPQTTVSKVCFIRSKSKIFSTFEQYFSPETCNWLITEVKFNRSRQTTTKYRPFWLPPKDSDDKHDPRGDPIYVRDWLVLNHPTQHLPHPNIVDYMLGCLNSLNYENALCSNHLVDSNYDLTEKGFGDFEEHENDADEEELTKMLAAELPKEFMIPENAEKLT
;
A
#
# COMPACT_ATOMS: atom_id res chain seq x y z
N MET A 1 -17.83 20.68 -9.06
CA MET A 1 -17.07 19.85 -8.12
C MET A 1 -17.86 19.57 -6.84
N MET A 2 -18.10 20.56 -5.95
CA MET A 2 -18.77 20.30 -4.66
C MET A 2 -20.15 19.62 -4.74
N ARG A 3 -21.06 20.03 -5.65
CA ARG A 3 -22.39 19.37 -5.76
C ARG A 3 -22.29 17.89 -6.14
N LYS A 4 -21.36 17.56 -7.04
CA LYS A 4 -21.11 16.17 -7.46
C LYS A 4 -20.50 15.36 -6.31
N ASP A 5 -19.63 15.96 -5.52
CA ASP A 5 -19.07 15.30 -4.33
C ASP A 5 -20.13 15.03 -3.26
N VAL A 6 -20.97 16.03 -2.95
CA VAL A 6 -22.06 15.86 -1.98
C VAL A 6 -23.01 14.74 -2.42
N GLN A 7 -23.40 14.72 -3.70
CA GLN A 7 -24.22 13.67 -4.26
C GLN A 7 -23.54 12.30 -4.13
N TRP A 8 -22.26 12.19 -4.51
CA TRP A 8 -21.49 10.95 -4.39
C TRP A 8 -21.41 10.48 -2.94
N ARG A 9 -21.16 11.37 -1.97
CA ARG A 9 -21.13 11.00 -0.54
C ARG A 9 -22.48 10.50 -0.05
N GLN A 10 -23.58 11.07 -0.53
CA GLN A 10 -24.94 10.61 -0.19
C GLN A 10 -25.25 9.23 -0.78
N GLU A 11 -24.88 8.99 -2.03
CA GLU A 11 -25.18 7.75 -2.77
C GLU A 11 -24.22 6.60 -2.38
N PHE A 12 -22.91 6.87 -2.38
CA PHE A 12 -21.86 5.87 -2.15
C PHE A 12 -21.64 5.58 -0.66
N ARG A 13 -21.88 6.57 0.23
CA ARG A 13 -21.66 6.46 1.68
C ARG A 13 -20.22 6.00 2.04
N PRO A 14 -19.20 6.81 1.69
CA PRO A 14 -17.81 6.50 2.01
C PRO A 14 -17.57 6.35 3.53
N ASP A 15 -18.36 7.04 4.35
CA ASP A 15 -18.35 6.98 5.81
C ASP A 15 -18.71 5.60 6.37
N LEU A 16 -19.49 4.81 5.62
CA LEU A 16 -19.91 3.45 5.95
C LEU A 16 -19.25 2.38 5.08
N THR A 17 -18.27 2.76 4.25
CA THR A 17 -17.59 1.81 3.37
C THR A 17 -16.85 0.77 4.19
N ASP A 18 -16.87 -0.46 3.72
CA ASP A 18 -16.22 -1.61 4.32
C ASP A 18 -15.62 -2.53 3.25
N CYS A 19 -14.45 -3.12 3.51
CA CYS A 19 -13.75 -3.98 2.55
C CYS A 19 -14.11 -5.45 2.76
N LYS A 20 -15.23 -5.87 2.15
CA LYS A 20 -15.72 -7.26 2.18
C LYS A 20 -14.67 -8.29 1.75
N ASN A 21 -13.79 -7.95 0.80
CA ASN A 21 -12.76 -8.88 0.36
C ASN A 21 -11.70 -9.14 1.41
N CYS A 22 -11.30 -8.13 2.18
CA CYS A 22 -10.38 -8.37 3.29
C CYS A 22 -11.03 -9.30 4.32
N HIS A 23 -12.34 -9.18 4.58
CA HIS A 23 -13.06 -10.09 5.47
C HIS A 23 -13.14 -11.53 4.91
N ASN A 24 -13.46 -11.67 3.62
CA ASN A 24 -13.59 -12.98 2.98
C ASN A 24 -12.24 -13.67 2.77
N GLN A 25 -11.21 -12.91 2.44
CA GLN A 25 -9.85 -13.36 2.17
C GLN A 25 -8.84 -12.41 2.83
N PRO A 26 -8.42 -12.69 4.06
CA PRO A 26 -7.42 -11.88 4.74
C PRO A 26 -6.13 -11.76 3.94
N GLY A 27 -5.53 -10.57 3.93
CA GLY A 27 -4.33 -10.27 3.17
C GLY A 27 -4.55 -9.92 1.69
N THR A 28 -5.79 -9.80 1.20
CA THR A 28 -6.07 -9.30 -0.17
C THR A 28 -5.41 -7.94 -0.42
N HIS A 29 -5.56 -6.99 0.51
CA HIS A 29 -4.96 -5.67 0.43
C HIS A 29 -4.00 -5.44 1.61
N SER A 30 -2.93 -4.69 1.38
CA SER A 30 -1.93 -4.36 2.41
C SER A 30 -1.97 -2.90 2.89
N LEU A 31 -2.69 -2.03 2.17
CA LEU A 31 -2.80 -0.60 2.44
C LEU A 31 -3.43 -0.35 3.80
N ARG A 32 -2.71 0.28 4.73
CA ARG A 32 -3.16 0.51 6.11
C ARG A 32 -2.53 1.76 6.71
N GLN A 33 -3.19 2.40 7.67
CA GLN A 33 -2.55 3.41 8.51
C GLN A 33 -1.61 2.73 9.51
N ILE A 34 -0.40 3.27 9.67
CA ILE A 34 0.63 2.72 10.57
C ILE A 34 1.07 3.70 11.65
N GLY A 35 0.69 4.97 11.56
CA GLY A 35 1.20 6.02 12.43
C GLY A 35 0.89 7.42 11.92
N PHE A 36 1.66 8.37 12.42
CA PHE A 36 1.57 9.78 12.05
C PHE A 36 2.98 10.34 11.80
N ASP A 37 3.10 11.30 10.90
CA ASP A 37 4.33 12.06 10.76
C ASP A 37 4.42 13.19 11.79
N GLU A 38 5.53 13.94 11.76
CA GLU A 38 5.77 15.06 12.69
C GLU A 38 4.71 16.18 12.57
N ALA A 39 4.05 16.31 11.41
CA ALA A 39 2.97 17.26 11.19
C ALA A 39 1.60 16.70 11.64
N GLY A 40 1.56 15.51 12.23
CA GLY A 40 0.34 14.82 12.66
C GLY A 40 -0.50 14.26 11.51
N ARG A 41 0.06 14.17 10.29
CA ARG A 41 -0.60 13.59 9.12
C ARG A 41 -0.58 12.06 9.24
N PRO A 42 -1.71 11.36 9.06
CA PRO A 42 -1.75 9.90 9.02
C PRO A 42 -0.78 9.37 7.96
N ILE A 43 0.05 8.40 8.35
CA ILE A 43 0.95 7.67 7.44
C ILE A 43 0.23 6.40 7.01
N ILE A 44 -0.07 6.31 5.72
CA ILE A 44 -0.69 5.15 5.08
C ILE A 44 0.39 4.38 4.34
N TYR A 45 0.64 3.15 4.80
CA TYR A 45 1.65 2.25 4.27
C TYR A 45 1.02 1.16 3.40
N ALA A 46 1.65 0.84 2.28
CA ALA A 46 1.31 -0.31 1.45
C ALA A 46 2.59 -1.04 1.03
N SER A 47 2.49 -2.37 0.89
CA SER A 47 3.57 -3.21 0.36
C SER A 47 3.01 -4.26 -0.59
N PHE A 48 3.63 -4.43 -1.76
CA PHE A 48 3.16 -5.38 -2.77
C PHE A 48 3.38 -6.83 -2.33
N CYS A 49 4.51 -7.16 -1.68
CA CYS A 49 4.77 -8.52 -1.20
C CYS A 49 3.92 -8.94 0.01
N GLN A 50 3.17 -8.01 0.61
CA GLN A 50 2.23 -8.29 1.71
C GLN A 50 0.81 -8.55 1.22
N ALA A 51 0.48 -8.18 -0.01
CA ALA A 51 -0.82 -8.44 -0.62
C ALA A 51 -0.82 -9.81 -1.32
N ILE A 52 -1.90 -10.57 -1.16
CA ILE A 52 -2.09 -11.88 -1.81
C ILE A 52 -2.74 -11.72 -3.20
N SER A 53 -3.33 -10.57 -3.48
CA SER A 53 -4.07 -10.33 -4.72
C SER A 53 -3.14 -10.14 -5.92
N ASN A 54 -3.05 -11.18 -6.75
CA ASN A 54 -2.40 -11.17 -8.06
C ASN A 54 -3.30 -10.55 -9.16
N ARG A 55 -4.56 -10.25 -8.83
CA ARG A 55 -5.61 -9.81 -9.76
C ARG A 55 -6.54 -8.83 -9.05
N ASN A 56 -6.00 -7.65 -8.70
CA ASN A 56 -6.82 -6.59 -8.11
C ASN A 56 -7.94 -6.22 -9.07
N MET A 57 -9.15 -6.75 -8.84
CA MET A 57 -10.34 -6.25 -9.51
C MET A 57 -10.46 -4.78 -9.12
N SER A 58 -10.38 -3.88 -10.10
CA SER A 58 -10.17 -2.45 -9.85
C SER A 58 -11.12 -1.83 -8.83
N ASN A 59 -12.37 -2.30 -8.77
CA ASN A 59 -13.39 -1.80 -7.83
C ASN A 59 -13.06 -2.11 -6.36
N ASP A 60 -12.44 -3.24 -6.07
CA ASP A 60 -12.23 -3.71 -4.70
C ASP A 60 -11.06 -3.00 -4.04
N ALA A 61 -9.97 -2.81 -4.79
CA ALA A 61 -8.83 -2.04 -4.33
C ALA A 61 -9.18 -0.56 -4.16
N VAL A 62 -10.04 0.01 -5.03
CA VAL A 62 -10.58 1.36 -4.86
C VAL A 62 -11.48 1.46 -3.61
N THR A 63 -12.31 0.46 -3.36
CA THR A 63 -13.15 0.40 -2.14
C THR A 63 -12.29 0.34 -0.89
N HIS A 64 -11.23 -0.47 -0.89
CA HIS A 64 -10.27 -0.54 0.21
C HIS A 64 -9.51 0.77 0.42
N LEU A 65 -9.10 1.44 -0.66
CA LEU A 65 -8.51 2.79 -0.59
C LEU A 65 -9.47 3.76 0.10
N ILE A 66 -10.74 3.80 -0.31
CA ILE A 66 -11.76 4.68 0.30
C ILE A 66 -11.93 4.36 1.79
N TYR A 67 -12.04 3.08 2.16
CA TYR A 67 -12.05 2.64 3.55
C TYR A 67 -10.86 3.21 4.33
N THR A 68 -9.64 3.05 3.80
CA THR A 68 -8.42 3.47 4.49
C THR A 68 -8.37 4.99 4.65
N ILE A 69 -8.67 5.77 3.61
CA ILE A 69 -8.56 7.24 3.70
C ILE A 69 -9.67 7.86 4.53
N GLU A 70 -10.90 7.31 4.52
CA GLU A 70 -11.98 7.77 5.41
C GLU A 70 -11.64 7.51 6.88
N ASN A 71 -11.06 6.35 7.20
CA ASN A 71 -10.57 6.09 8.55
C ASN A 71 -9.34 6.92 8.92
N ALA A 72 -8.45 7.21 7.98
CA ALA A 72 -7.35 8.16 8.20
C ALA A 72 -7.87 9.57 8.49
N ILE A 73 -8.93 10.03 7.83
CA ILE A 73 -9.56 11.32 8.13
C ILE A 73 -10.10 11.35 9.57
N LYS A 74 -10.70 10.25 10.06
CA LYS A 74 -11.19 10.14 11.45
C LYS A 74 -10.07 10.18 12.49
N SER A 75 -8.82 9.94 12.09
CA SER A 75 -7.65 9.98 12.98
C SER A 75 -6.92 11.33 13.00
N MET A 76 -7.28 12.26 12.10
CA MET A 76 -6.67 13.59 12.01
C MET A 76 -7.07 14.49 13.19
N LYS A 77 -6.08 15.18 13.77
CA LYS A 77 -6.32 16.24 14.75
C LYS A 77 -6.83 17.51 14.06
N SER A 78 -7.43 18.42 14.83
CA SER A 78 -7.85 19.73 14.33
C SER A 78 -6.69 20.45 13.64
N GLY A 79 -6.94 20.95 12.42
CA GLY A 79 -5.95 21.62 11.58
C GLY A 79 -5.13 20.70 10.66
N VAL A 80 -5.15 19.38 10.88
CA VAL A 80 -4.54 18.42 9.97
C VAL A 80 -5.54 18.05 8.89
N THR A 81 -5.17 18.25 7.63
CA THR A 81 -6.05 17.98 6.48
C THR A 81 -5.47 16.98 5.50
N GLN A 82 -4.20 16.60 5.65
CA GLN A 82 -3.47 15.80 4.67
C GLN A 82 -3.00 14.47 5.24
N TRP A 83 -2.77 13.49 4.36
CA TRP A 83 -2.11 12.22 4.66
C TRP A 83 -0.80 12.06 3.89
N VAL A 84 -0.01 11.07 4.31
CA VAL A 84 1.22 10.64 3.66
C VAL A 84 1.07 9.21 3.19
N PHE A 85 1.50 8.92 1.96
CA PHE A 85 1.66 7.54 1.48
C PHE A 85 3.12 7.10 1.59
N VAL A 86 3.33 5.88 2.08
CA VAL A 86 4.60 5.15 1.93
C VAL A 86 4.31 3.85 1.21
N ILE A 87 4.80 3.74 -0.03
CA ILE A 87 4.56 2.61 -0.92
C ILE A 87 5.86 1.83 -1.08
N ASP A 88 5.95 0.69 -0.38
CA ASP A 88 7.03 -0.27 -0.54
C ASP A 88 6.78 -1.13 -1.78
N CYS A 89 7.52 -0.85 -2.84
CA CYS A 89 7.37 -1.51 -4.14
C CYS A 89 8.07 -2.90 -4.18
N THR A 90 8.59 -3.38 -3.05
CA THR A 90 9.17 -4.71 -2.93
C THR A 90 8.14 -5.78 -3.30
N GLY A 91 8.51 -6.67 -4.23
CA GLY A 91 7.64 -7.73 -4.74
C GLY A 91 6.63 -7.29 -5.80
N MET A 92 6.69 -6.05 -6.28
CA MET A 92 5.89 -5.63 -7.44
C MET A 92 6.41 -6.32 -8.71
N THR A 93 5.50 -6.94 -9.45
CA THR A 93 5.73 -7.74 -10.66
C THR A 93 4.85 -7.22 -11.80
N THR A 94 4.99 -7.78 -13.00
CA THR A 94 4.08 -7.50 -14.12
C THR A 94 2.63 -7.89 -13.81
N THR A 95 2.42 -9.01 -13.11
CA THR A 95 1.08 -9.47 -12.70
C THR A 95 0.38 -8.52 -11.75
N SER A 96 1.13 -7.78 -10.93
CA SER A 96 0.60 -6.74 -10.02
C SER A 96 0.70 -5.33 -10.59
N CYS A 97 1.26 -5.16 -11.80
CA CYS A 97 1.36 -3.88 -12.50
C CYS A 97 0.05 -3.54 -13.19
N HIS A 98 -0.80 -2.75 -12.52
CA HIS A 98 -2.09 -2.30 -13.06
C HIS A 98 -2.14 -0.76 -13.17
N PRO A 99 -1.61 -0.15 -14.26
CA PRO A 99 -1.71 1.29 -14.48
C PRO A 99 -3.13 1.85 -14.35
N ARG A 100 -4.13 1.12 -14.87
CA ARG A 100 -5.56 1.46 -14.76
C ARG A 100 -6.01 1.60 -13.31
N LEU A 101 -5.64 0.66 -12.45
CA LEU A 101 -6.01 0.73 -11.03
C LEU A 101 -5.38 1.98 -10.38
N GLY A 102 -4.11 2.25 -10.66
CA GLY A 102 -3.45 3.45 -10.17
C GLY A 102 -4.13 4.74 -10.65
N TYR A 103 -4.57 4.78 -11.91
CA TYR A 103 -5.38 5.88 -12.44
C TYR A 103 -6.74 6.03 -11.74
N GLU A 104 -7.50 4.94 -11.53
CA GLU A 104 -8.79 5.00 -10.85
C GLU A 104 -8.64 5.44 -9.37
N CYS A 105 -7.61 4.96 -8.67
CA CYS A 105 -7.26 5.43 -7.33
C CYS A 105 -6.95 6.94 -7.32
N ALA A 106 -6.12 7.40 -8.26
CA ALA A 106 -5.79 8.81 -8.39
C ALA A 106 -7.03 9.65 -8.73
N LYS A 107 -7.92 9.14 -9.58
CA LYS A 107 -9.16 9.79 -10.00
C LYS A 107 -10.12 9.97 -8.82
N ILE A 108 -10.36 8.92 -8.03
CA ILE A 108 -11.20 9.01 -6.82
C ILE A 108 -10.63 10.05 -5.86
N MET A 109 -9.31 10.04 -5.62
CA MET A 109 -8.68 11.03 -4.74
C MET A 109 -8.78 12.45 -5.30
N ALA A 110 -8.54 12.66 -6.60
CA ALA A 110 -8.64 13.99 -7.21
C ALA A 110 -10.06 14.55 -7.16
N VAL A 111 -11.08 13.71 -7.44
CA VAL A 111 -12.48 14.15 -7.53
C VAL A 111 -13.11 14.36 -6.16
N HIS A 112 -12.89 13.45 -5.20
CA HIS A 112 -13.63 13.39 -3.93
C HIS A 112 -12.80 13.77 -2.70
N TYR A 113 -11.48 13.84 -2.86
CA TYR A 113 -10.53 14.14 -1.80
C TYR A 113 -9.43 15.13 -2.26
N PRO A 114 -9.81 16.26 -2.90
CA PRO A 114 -8.84 17.18 -3.45
C PRO A 114 -7.92 17.75 -2.37
N GLU A 115 -6.65 17.99 -2.72
CA GLU A 115 -5.61 18.56 -1.86
C GLU A 115 -5.30 17.82 -0.55
N ARG A 116 -5.73 16.55 -0.44
CA ARG A 116 -5.47 15.72 0.74
C ARG A 116 -4.12 15.00 0.75
N LEU A 117 -3.50 14.77 -0.41
CA LEU A 117 -2.16 14.19 -0.46
C LEU A 117 -1.12 15.24 -0.07
N GLY A 118 -0.38 14.97 1.01
CA GLY A 118 0.74 15.80 1.46
C GLY A 118 2.10 15.34 0.93
N LEU A 119 2.35 14.03 0.92
CA LEU A 119 3.60 13.41 0.48
C LEU A 119 3.34 11.96 0.05
N ALA A 120 4.04 11.47 -0.98
CA ALA A 120 4.08 10.05 -1.33
C ALA A 120 5.54 9.61 -1.47
N ILE A 121 5.97 8.62 -0.70
CA ILE A 121 7.31 8.04 -0.77
C ILE A 121 7.20 6.63 -1.37
N CYS A 122 7.85 6.41 -2.50
CA CYS A 122 7.95 5.10 -3.15
C CYS A 122 9.33 4.50 -2.88
N VAL A 123 9.37 3.40 -2.14
CA VAL A 123 10.59 2.68 -1.75
C VAL A 123 10.82 1.52 -2.72
N HIS A 124 12.05 1.36 -3.19
CA HIS A 124 12.44 0.32 -4.17
C HIS A 124 11.61 0.30 -5.48
N PRO A 125 11.39 1.45 -6.15
CA PRO A 125 10.60 1.47 -7.38
C PRO A 125 11.36 0.81 -8.54
N GLY A 126 11.10 -0.49 -8.78
CA GLY A 126 11.65 -1.25 -9.90
C GLY A 126 10.94 -1.02 -11.25
N PRO A 127 11.31 -1.77 -12.30
CA PRO A 127 10.79 -1.57 -13.66
C PRO A 127 9.26 -1.63 -13.78
N ALA A 128 8.62 -2.59 -13.13
CA ALA A 128 7.15 -2.70 -13.13
C ALA A 128 6.48 -1.44 -12.56
N PHE A 129 7.02 -0.88 -11.49
CA PHE A 129 6.56 0.40 -10.96
C PHE A 129 6.79 1.54 -11.95
N LYS A 130 7.97 1.59 -12.60
CA LYS A 130 8.28 2.62 -13.61
C LYS A 130 7.25 2.61 -14.75
N VAL A 131 6.86 1.44 -15.24
CA VAL A 131 5.79 1.30 -16.26
C VAL A 131 4.48 1.91 -15.78
N ALA A 132 4.01 1.52 -14.58
CA ALA A 132 2.78 2.08 -14.03
C ALA A 132 2.85 3.60 -13.84
N TRP A 133 3.96 4.09 -13.28
CA TRP A 133 4.17 5.52 -13.07
C TRP A 133 4.22 6.31 -14.38
N GLN A 134 4.92 5.83 -15.41
CA GLN A 134 4.98 6.49 -16.72
C GLN A 134 3.61 6.55 -17.40
N ALA A 135 2.78 5.52 -17.23
CA ALA A 135 1.41 5.52 -17.74
C ALA A 135 0.49 6.50 -16.99
N ILE A 136 0.59 6.59 -15.65
CA ILE A 136 -0.30 7.41 -14.82
C ILE A 136 0.11 8.89 -14.82
N LYS A 137 1.42 9.19 -14.78
CA LYS A 137 1.97 10.55 -14.63
C LYS A 137 1.36 11.60 -15.58
N PRO A 138 1.12 11.34 -16.88
CA PRO A 138 0.52 12.32 -17.79
C PRO A 138 -0.88 12.80 -17.41
N PHE A 139 -1.60 12.03 -16.57
CA PHE A 139 -2.93 12.35 -16.08
C PHE A 139 -2.93 13.12 -14.76
N LEU A 140 -1.79 13.23 -14.07
CA LEU A 140 -1.71 13.88 -12.77
C LEU A 140 -1.40 15.38 -12.89
N PRO A 141 -1.98 16.24 -12.03
CA PRO A 141 -1.52 17.62 -11.87
C PRO A 141 -0.04 17.67 -11.49
N GLN A 142 0.68 18.70 -11.96
CA GLN A 142 2.10 18.86 -11.65
C GLN A 142 2.36 19.00 -10.14
N THR A 143 1.41 19.59 -9.40
CA THR A 143 1.43 19.69 -7.93
C THR A 143 1.37 18.33 -7.25
N THR A 144 0.65 17.37 -7.82
CA THR A 144 0.61 15.99 -7.34
C THR A 144 1.90 15.27 -7.66
N VAL A 145 2.42 15.43 -8.88
CA VAL A 145 3.70 14.84 -9.30
C VAL A 145 4.85 15.31 -8.41
N SER A 146 4.88 16.60 -8.02
CA SER A 146 5.93 17.14 -7.15
C SER A 146 5.89 16.62 -5.71
N LYS A 147 4.78 15.98 -5.28
CA LYS A 147 4.64 15.38 -3.95
C LYS A 147 5.19 13.95 -3.90
N VAL A 148 5.62 13.37 -5.03
CA VAL A 148 6.12 11.99 -5.11
C VAL A 148 7.64 11.96 -5.01
N CYS A 149 8.15 11.21 -4.03
CA CYS A 149 9.56 10.96 -3.77
C CYS A 149 9.90 9.50 -4.09
N PHE A 150 10.99 9.26 -4.82
CA PHE A 150 11.47 7.92 -5.18
C PHE A 150 12.77 7.61 -4.46
N ILE A 151 12.80 6.52 -3.69
CA ILE A 151 14.02 6.04 -3.02
C ILE A 151 14.52 4.77 -3.72
N ARG A 152 15.54 4.96 -4.58
CA ARG A 152 16.17 3.85 -5.33
C ARG A 152 17.32 3.18 -4.58
N SER A 153 18.16 3.96 -3.91
CA SER A 153 19.32 3.42 -3.18
C SER A 153 18.94 2.97 -1.78
N LYS A 154 19.38 1.76 -1.40
CA LYS A 154 19.18 1.20 -0.06
C LYS A 154 19.79 2.11 1.01
N SER A 155 20.96 2.69 0.71
CA SER A 155 21.70 3.57 1.61
C SER A 155 20.94 4.88 1.95
N LYS A 156 20.01 5.29 1.07
CA LYS A 156 19.26 6.56 1.21
C LYS A 156 17.91 6.40 1.90
N ILE A 157 17.45 5.18 2.19
CA ILE A 157 16.12 4.96 2.79
C ILE A 157 16.03 5.63 4.15
N PHE A 158 16.99 5.37 5.03
CA PHE A 158 17.00 5.91 6.38
C PHE A 158 17.05 7.44 6.37
N SER A 159 18.04 8.02 5.69
CA SER A 159 18.21 9.47 5.62
C SER A 159 17.07 10.21 4.90
N THR A 160 16.29 9.52 4.06
CA THR A 160 15.06 10.10 3.49
C THR A 160 13.92 10.05 4.51
N PHE A 161 13.72 8.93 5.21
CA PHE A 161 12.69 8.83 6.23
C PHE A 161 12.91 9.82 7.38
N GLU A 162 14.15 10.01 7.82
CA GLU A 162 14.51 10.97 8.88
C GLU A 162 14.14 12.43 8.55
N GLN A 163 13.96 12.77 7.26
CA GLN A 163 13.52 14.12 6.88
C GLN A 163 12.03 14.37 7.17
N TYR A 164 11.23 13.30 7.33
CA TYR A 164 9.77 13.40 7.38
C TYR A 164 9.15 12.75 8.61
N PHE A 165 9.80 11.77 9.23
CA PHE A 165 9.20 10.92 10.26
C PHE A 165 10.01 10.91 11.56
N SER A 166 9.31 10.67 12.67
CA SER A 166 9.92 10.46 13.99
C SER A 166 10.94 9.31 13.98
N PRO A 167 11.88 9.27 14.93
CA PRO A 167 12.79 8.13 15.09
C PRO A 167 12.07 6.78 15.23
N GLU A 168 10.97 6.73 15.96
CA GLU A 168 10.15 5.53 16.17
C GLU A 168 9.54 5.05 14.85
N THR A 169 8.94 5.94 14.09
CA THR A 169 8.33 5.63 12.79
C THR A 169 9.41 5.27 11.75
N CYS A 170 10.55 5.96 11.75
CA CYS A 170 11.70 5.62 10.90
C CYS A 170 12.19 4.19 11.16
N ASN A 171 12.40 3.85 12.44
CA ASN A 171 12.83 2.52 12.85
C ASN A 171 11.82 1.45 12.43
N TRP A 172 10.52 1.73 12.61
CA TRP A 172 9.45 0.85 12.18
C TRP A 172 9.47 0.61 10.66
N LEU A 173 9.49 1.69 9.86
CA LEU A 173 9.48 1.61 8.40
C LEU A 173 10.71 0.87 7.85
N ILE A 174 11.90 1.15 8.38
CA ILE A 174 13.14 0.48 7.99
C ILE A 174 13.05 -1.02 8.28
N THR A 175 12.53 -1.37 9.45
CA THR A 175 12.40 -2.75 9.88
C THR A 175 11.39 -3.50 9.01
N GLU A 176 10.23 -2.89 8.75
CA GLU A 176 9.20 -3.47 7.87
C GLU A 176 9.68 -3.65 6.43
N VAL A 177 10.36 -2.63 5.86
CA VAL A 177 10.94 -2.71 4.51
C VAL A 177 12.02 -3.80 4.44
N LYS A 178 12.87 -3.93 5.47
CA LYS A 178 13.86 -5.02 5.55
C LYS A 178 13.19 -6.39 5.58
N PHE A 179 12.15 -6.56 6.40
CA PHE A 179 11.36 -7.80 6.43
C PHE A 179 10.73 -8.11 5.09
N ASN A 180 10.15 -7.12 4.41
CA ASN A 180 9.53 -7.31 3.10
C ASN A 180 10.52 -7.77 2.03
N ARG A 181 11.78 -7.32 2.12
CA ARG A 181 12.86 -7.84 1.27
C ARG A 181 13.27 -9.26 1.65
N SER A 182 13.48 -9.53 2.95
CA SER A 182 13.90 -10.87 3.39
C SER A 182 12.83 -11.95 3.22
N ARG A 183 11.55 -11.56 3.15
CA ARG A 183 10.44 -12.49 2.84
C ARG A 183 10.65 -13.26 1.53
N GLN A 184 11.41 -12.71 0.58
CA GLN A 184 11.73 -13.41 -0.67
C GLN A 184 12.63 -14.64 -0.44
N THR A 185 13.30 -14.74 0.71
CA THR A 185 14.25 -15.82 1.02
C THR A 185 13.86 -16.67 2.24
N THR A 186 12.83 -16.27 3.00
CA THR A 186 12.41 -16.97 4.24
C THR A 186 11.04 -17.61 4.12
N THR A 187 10.87 -18.84 4.60
CA THR A 187 9.57 -19.56 4.65
C THR A 187 8.62 -19.06 5.75
N LYS A 188 9.05 -18.16 6.64
CA LYS A 188 8.24 -17.64 7.74
C LYS A 188 7.32 -16.51 7.26
N TYR A 189 6.12 -16.87 6.82
CA TYR A 189 5.08 -15.88 6.55
C TYR A 189 4.61 -15.23 7.87
N ARG A 190 4.67 -13.89 7.94
CA ARG A 190 4.14 -13.09 9.05
C ARG A 190 3.00 -12.21 8.51
N PRO A 191 1.74 -12.50 8.87
CA PRO A 191 0.62 -11.64 8.47
C PRO A 191 0.73 -10.28 9.16
N PHE A 192 0.55 -9.19 8.41
CA PHE A 192 0.75 -7.83 8.95
C PHE A 192 -0.32 -7.42 9.97
N TRP A 193 -1.42 -8.15 10.03
CA TRP A 193 -2.54 -7.86 10.92
C TRP A 193 -2.45 -8.57 12.27
N LEU A 194 -1.44 -9.41 12.50
CA LEU A 194 -1.22 -10.07 13.79
C LEU A 194 -0.19 -9.31 14.63
N PRO A 195 -0.36 -9.28 15.97
CA PRO A 195 0.68 -8.83 16.89
C PRO A 195 1.93 -9.73 16.78
N PRO A 196 3.08 -9.27 17.28
CA PRO A 196 4.24 -10.13 17.52
C PRO A 196 3.86 -11.33 18.39
N LYS A 197 4.36 -12.52 18.06
CA LYS A 197 4.11 -13.75 18.84
C LYS A 197 5.06 -13.89 20.03
N ASP A 198 6.31 -13.49 19.83
CA ASP A 198 7.38 -13.64 20.80
C ASP A 198 7.55 -12.34 21.60
N SER A 199 7.72 -12.45 22.91
CA SER A 199 7.95 -11.27 23.78
C SER A 199 9.22 -10.49 23.42
N ASP A 200 10.15 -11.13 22.71
CA ASP A 200 11.40 -10.53 22.24
C ASP A 200 11.26 -9.85 20.87
N ASP A 201 10.17 -10.11 20.13
CA ASP A 201 9.88 -9.44 18.86
C ASP A 201 9.27 -8.05 19.12
N LYS A 202 10.15 -7.04 19.11
CA LYS A 202 9.79 -5.64 19.35
C LYS A 202 9.14 -4.96 18.14
N HIS A 203 9.06 -5.62 16.99
CA HIS A 203 8.50 -5.04 15.78
C HIS A 203 7.07 -5.50 15.61
N ASP A 204 6.08 -4.61 15.72
CA ASP A 204 4.66 -4.92 15.49
C ASP A 204 4.26 -4.54 14.07
N PRO A 205 3.80 -5.45 13.19
CA PRO A 205 3.61 -5.11 11.77
C PRO A 205 2.34 -4.26 11.55
N ARG A 206 1.52 -4.05 12.59
CA ARG A 206 0.27 -3.31 12.50
C ARG A 206 0.49 -1.80 12.50
N GLY A 207 1.62 -1.34 13.03
CA GLY A 207 2.03 0.06 12.97
C GLY A 207 3.15 0.39 13.95
N ASP A 208 3.53 1.67 13.98
CA ASP A 208 4.53 2.16 14.93
C ASP A 208 4.04 2.00 16.39
N PRO A 209 4.96 2.03 17.37
CA PRO A 209 4.60 1.77 18.76
C PRO A 209 3.53 2.70 19.34
N ILE A 210 3.49 3.97 18.89
CA ILE A 210 2.52 4.96 19.36
C ILE A 210 1.14 4.63 18.81
N TYR A 211 1.06 4.35 17.51
CA TYR A 211 -0.18 3.96 16.85
C TYR A 211 -0.76 2.68 17.45
N VAL A 212 0.07 1.65 17.62
CA VAL A 212 -0.36 0.37 18.21
C VAL A 212 -0.90 0.59 19.62
N ARG A 213 -0.18 1.34 20.47
CA ARG A 213 -0.60 1.64 21.84
C ARG A 213 -1.94 2.39 21.85
N ASP A 214 -2.01 3.52 21.15
CA ASP A 214 -3.14 4.44 21.30
C ASP A 214 -4.38 3.99 20.54
N TRP A 215 -4.21 3.40 19.35
CA TRP A 215 -5.31 3.13 18.41
C TRP A 215 -5.73 1.67 18.38
N LEU A 216 -4.84 0.73 18.72
CA LEU A 216 -5.18 -0.70 18.71
C LEU A 216 -5.41 -1.25 20.12
N VAL A 217 -4.67 -0.75 21.13
CA VAL A 217 -4.75 -1.26 22.51
C VAL A 217 -5.67 -0.40 23.38
N LEU A 218 -5.41 0.90 23.46
CA LEU A 218 -6.19 1.82 24.31
C LEU A 218 -7.54 2.23 23.69
N ASN A 219 -7.80 1.83 22.44
CA ASN A 219 -9.01 2.15 21.70
C ASN A 219 -9.33 3.66 21.73
N HIS A 220 -8.49 4.44 21.05
CA HIS A 220 -8.61 5.89 20.95
C HIS A 220 -10.07 6.33 20.74
N PRO A 221 -10.56 7.39 21.41
CA PRO A 221 -11.99 7.75 21.44
C PRO A 221 -12.59 8.22 20.10
N THR A 222 -11.80 8.24 19.03
CA THR A 222 -12.27 8.54 17.68
C THR A 222 -12.97 7.32 17.08
N GLN A 223 -13.82 7.53 16.07
CA GLN A 223 -14.47 6.42 15.34
C GLN A 223 -13.55 5.78 14.28
N HIS A 224 -12.23 5.92 14.43
CA HIS A 224 -11.26 5.35 13.53
C HIS A 224 -11.26 3.83 13.64
N LEU A 225 -11.25 3.14 12.50
CA LEU A 225 -11.00 1.71 12.43
C LEU A 225 -9.67 1.44 11.71
N PRO A 226 -8.81 0.56 12.26
CA PRO A 226 -7.61 0.10 11.57
C PRO A 226 -7.97 -0.80 10.38
N HIS A 227 -6.96 -1.40 9.74
CA HIS A 227 -7.21 -2.34 8.62
C HIS A 227 -8.27 -3.40 8.97
N PRO A 228 -9.16 -3.81 8.05
CA PRO A 228 -10.24 -4.77 8.34
C PRO A 228 -9.74 -6.08 8.97
N ASN A 229 -8.63 -6.65 8.49
CA ASN A 229 -8.04 -7.84 9.11
C ASN A 229 -7.49 -7.63 10.53
N ILE A 230 -7.09 -6.39 10.88
CA ILE A 230 -6.72 -6.05 12.27
C ILE A 230 -8.00 -6.00 13.11
N VAL A 231 -9.06 -5.37 12.60
CA VAL A 231 -10.38 -5.31 13.26
C VAL A 231 -10.92 -6.71 13.52
N ASP A 232 -10.99 -7.56 12.49
CA ASP A 232 -11.51 -8.92 12.64
C ASP A 232 -10.68 -9.75 13.61
N TYR A 233 -9.36 -9.60 13.61
CA TYR A 233 -8.49 -10.27 14.58
C TYR A 233 -8.81 -9.80 16.01
N MET A 234 -8.93 -8.49 16.23
CA MET A 234 -9.26 -7.92 17.54
C MET A 234 -10.65 -8.34 18.03
N LEU A 235 -11.60 -8.57 17.12
CA LEU A 235 -12.94 -9.07 17.43
C LEU A 235 -13.01 -10.59 17.57
N GLY A 236 -11.90 -11.31 17.35
CA GLY A 236 -11.86 -12.78 17.37
C GLY A 236 -12.55 -13.45 16.16
N CYS A 237 -12.84 -12.68 15.11
CA CYS A 237 -13.39 -13.18 13.85
C CYS A 237 -12.32 -13.83 12.96
N LEU A 238 -11.04 -13.46 13.14
CA LEU A 238 -9.90 -14.12 12.49
C LEU A 238 -9.08 -14.92 13.50
N ASN A 239 -9.38 -16.21 13.62
CA ASN A 239 -8.57 -17.14 14.42
C ASN A 239 -7.25 -17.46 13.70
N SER A 240 -6.12 -17.21 14.38
CA SER A 240 -4.76 -17.51 13.90
C SER A 240 -4.59 -18.96 13.41
N LEU A 241 -5.23 -19.91 14.09
CA LEU A 241 -5.16 -21.36 13.79
C LEU A 241 -5.80 -21.76 12.45
N ASN A 242 -6.90 -21.11 12.04
CA ASN A 242 -7.58 -21.45 10.77
C ASN A 242 -6.85 -20.86 9.56
N TYR A 243 -6.22 -19.71 9.74
CA TYR A 243 -5.52 -19.02 8.66
C TYR A 243 -4.15 -19.64 8.35
N GLU A 244 -3.39 -20.07 9.37
CA GLU A 244 -2.12 -20.80 9.16
C GLU A 244 -2.34 -22.11 8.37
N ASN A 245 -3.44 -22.83 8.65
CA ASN A 245 -3.82 -24.03 7.91
C ASN A 245 -4.28 -23.73 6.46
N ALA A 246 -4.99 -22.62 6.24
CA ALA A 246 -5.44 -22.18 4.91
C ALA A 246 -4.28 -21.68 4.02
N LEU A 247 -3.27 -21.02 4.61
CA LEU A 247 -2.05 -20.62 3.91
C LEU A 247 -1.22 -21.83 3.47
N CYS A 248 -1.06 -22.84 4.33
CA CYS A 248 -0.35 -24.07 4.00
C CYS A 248 -1.00 -24.85 2.85
N SER A 249 -2.33 -24.77 2.69
CA SER A 249 -3.06 -25.46 1.64
C SER A 249 -3.12 -24.69 0.33
N ASN A 250 -3.24 -23.35 0.36
CA ASN A 250 -3.28 -22.53 -0.86
C ASN A 250 -1.89 -22.23 -1.46
N HIS A 251 -0.81 -22.26 -0.67
CA HIS A 251 0.56 -22.18 -1.22
C HIS A 251 1.04 -23.47 -1.88
N LEU A 252 0.32 -24.59 -1.71
CA LEU A 252 0.59 -25.83 -2.44
C LEU A 252 -0.13 -25.90 -3.80
N VAL A 253 -1.10 -25.01 -4.07
CA VAL A 253 -1.89 -25.04 -5.33
C VAL A 253 -1.33 -24.07 -6.39
N ASP A 254 -0.47 -23.12 -6.02
CA ASP A 254 0.38 -22.35 -6.93
C ASP A 254 1.87 -22.77 -6.84
N SER A 255 2.13 -24.07 -6.62
CA SER A 255 3.46 -24.65 -6.84
C SER A 255 3.82 -24.77 -8.33
N ASN A 256 2.92 -24.32 -9.23
CA ASN A 256 3.25 -23.90 -10.59
C ASN A 256 3.61 -22.39 -10.61
N TYR A 257 4.24 -21.88 -9.55
CA TYR A 257 5.28 -20.89 -9.73
C TYR A 257 6.27 -21.54 -10.70
N ASP A 258 6.14 -21.19 -11.97
CA ASP A 258 7.06 -21.60 -13.00
C ASP A 258 8.40 -21.01 -12.57
N LEU A 259 9.17 -21.80 -11.80
CA LEU A 259 10.58 -21.63 -11.51
C LEU A 259 11.40 -21.81 -12.81
N THR A 260 10.85 -21.41 -13.96
CA THR A 260 11.68 -20.83 -15.00
C THR A 260 12.44 -19.69 -14.35
N GLU A 261 13.74 -19.66 -14.57
CA GLU A 261 14.73 -18.76 -14.00
C GLU A 261 14.54 -17.29 -14.45
N LYS A 262 13.28 -16.81 -14.56
CA LYS A 262 12.86 -15.43 -14.79
C LYS A 262 12.03 -14.86 -13.63
N GLY A 263 12.07 -15.49 -12.46
CA GLY A 263 11.82 -14.76 -11.21
C GLY A 263 12.97 -13.79 -10.99
N PHE A 264 12.83 -12.55 -11.49
CA PHE A 264 13.84 -11.50 -11.43
C PHE A 264 14.35 -11.29 -10.01
N GLY A 265 15.43 -12.02 -9.68
CA GLY A 265 16.24 -11.82 -8.49
C GLY A 265 17.07 -10.56 -8.64
N ASP A 266 17.28 -9.90 -7.51
CA ASP A 266 18.33 -8.93 -7.27
C ASP A 266 18.56 -7.83 -8.32
N PHE A 267 17.81 -6.73 -8.19
CA PHE A 267 18.39 -5.43 -8.50
C PHE A 267 19.40 -5.09 -7.38
N GLU A 268 20.61 -5.65 -7.49
CA GLU A 268 21.80 -5.03 -6.91
C GLU A 268 21.98 -3.64 -7.54
N GLU A 269 22.65 -2.72 -6.83
CA GLU A 269 22.87 -1.32 -7.26
C GLU A 269 23.80 -1.20 -8.52
N HIS A 270 23.88 -2.23 -9.36
CA HIS A 270 24.83 -2.36 -10.47
C HIS A 270 24.24 -2.81 -11.82
N GLU A 271 22.92 -2.84 -12.00
CA GLU A 271 22.39 -2.95 -13.37
C GLU A 271 22.46 -1.61 -14.09
N ASN A 272 23.00 -1.63 -15.30
CA ASN A 272 23.22 -0.47 -16.14
C ASN A 272 21.88 0.23 -16.40
N ASP A 273 21.78 1.56 -16.26
CA ASP A 273 20.51 2.29 -16.46
C ASP A 273 19.85 1.97 -17.83
N ALA A 274 20.66 1.60 -18.82
CA ALA A 274 20.21 1.17 -20.15
C ALA A 274 19.44 -0.17 -20.13
N ASP A 275 19.90 -1.16 -19.34
CA ASP A 275 19.28 -2.48 -19.24
C ASP A 275 17.91 -2.37 -18.55
N GLU A 276 17.82 -1.51 -17.53
CA GLU A 276 16.56 -1.25 -16.83
C GLU A 276 15.55 -0.50 -17.73
N GLU A 277 16.02 0.38 -18.61
CA GLU A 277 15.16 1.08 -19.58
C GLU A 277 14.62 0.14 -20.66
N GLU A 278 15.46 -0.76 -21.19
CA GLU A 278 15.03 -1.78 -22.14
C GLU A 278 14.00 -2.72 -21.51
N LEU A 279 14.26 -3.20 -20.29
CA LEU A 279 13.32 -4.01 -19.54
C LEU A 279 12.00 -3.28 -19.31
N THR A 280 12.03 -2.01 -18.92
CA THR A 280 10.80 -1.19 -18.75
C THR A 280 9.97 -1.14 -20.03
N LYS A 281 10.61 -0.98 -21.20
CA LYS A 281 9.91 -0.98 -22.51
C LYS A 281 9.30 -2.33 -22.83
N MET A 282 10.03 -3.42 -22.58
CA MET A 282 9.51 -4.78 -22.77
C MET A 282 8.29 -5.04 -21.90
N LEU A 283 8.36 -4.72 -20.61
CA LEU A 283 7.23 -4.91 -19.68
C LEU A 283 6.01 -4.08 -20.06
N ALA A 284 6.22 -2.85 -20.55
CA ALA A 284 5.12 -2.01 -21.03
C ALA A 284 4.41 -2.61 -22.25
N ALA A 285 5.14 -3.28 -23.15
CA ALA A 285 4.59 -3.92 -24.34
C ALA A 285 3.79 -5.19 -24.03
N GLU A 286 4.11 -5.89 -22.93
CA GLU A 286 3.47 -7.13 -22.49
C GLU A 286 2.26 -6.91 -21.57
N LEU A 287 1.95 -5.66 -21.19
CA LEU A 287 0.83 -5.37 -20.29
C LEU A 287 -0.52 -5.75 -20.92
N PRO A 288 -1.38 -6.50 -20.21
CA PRO A 288 -2.73 -6.78 -20.67
C PRO A 288 -3.54 -5.50 -20.91
N LYS A 289 -4.39 -5.51 -21.95
CA LYS A 289 -5.20 -4.33 -22.33
C LYS A 289 -6.11 -3.87 -21.19
N GLU A 290 -6.63 -4.80 -20.40
CA GLU A 290 -7.46 -4.53 -19.24
C GLU A 290 -6.73 -3.78 -18.11
N PHE A 291 -5.40 -3.85 -18.06
CA PHE A 291 -4.56 -3.16 -17.07
C PHE A 291 -4.12 -1.78 -17.54
N MET A 292 -4.25 -1.49 -18.84
CA MET A 292 -3.93 -0.18 -19.40
C MET A 292 -5.02 0.85 -19.10
N ILE A 293 -4.62 2.10 -18.95
CA ILE A 293 -5.54 3.23 -18.78
C ILE A 293 -6.36 3.38 -20.08
N PRO A 294 -7.71 3.50 -20.01
CA PRO A 294 -8.55 3.65 -21.20
C PRO A 294 -8.16 4.87 -22.05
N GLU A 295 -8.27 4.77 -23.38
CA GLU A 295 -7.92 5.87 -24.30
C GLU A 295 -8.75 7.15 -24.07
N ASN A 296 -9.97 7.01 -23.57
CA ASN A 296 -10.86 8.11 -23.22
C ASN A 296 -10.63 8.66 -21.79
N ALA A 297 -9.57 8.26 -21.11
CA ALA A 297 -9.23 8.76 -19.78
C ALA A 297 -8.91 10.26 -19.84
N GLU A 298 -9.47 11.00 -18.88
CA GLU A 298 -9.27 12.43 -18.77
C GLU A 298 -8.10 12.75 -17.84
N LYS A 299 -7.42 13.87 -18.09
CA LYS A 299 -6.47 14.44 -17.13
C LYS A 299 -7.20 14.81 -15.85
N LEU A 300 -6.62 14.44 -14.72
CA LEU A 300 -7.11 14.77 -13.41
C LEU A 300 -6.75 16.23 -13.09
N THR A 301 -7.70 16.93 -12.47
CA THR A 301 -7.59 18.34 -12.08
C THR A 301 -7.67 18.46 -10.58
#